data_AF-A0A5C6M2J9-F1
#
_entry.id   AF-A0A5C6M2J9-F1
#
_cell.length_a   1.000
_cell.length_b   1.000
_cell.length_c   1.000
_cell.angle_alpha   90.00
_cell.angle_beta   90.00
_cell.angle_gamma   90.00
#
_symmetry.space_group_name_H-M   'P 1'
#
loop_
_entity.id
_entity.type
_entity.pdbx_description
1 polymer ?
#
loop_
_entity_poly.entity_id
_entity_poly.type
_entity_poly.pdbx_seq_one_letter_code
_entity_poly.pdbx_strand_id
1 'polypeptide(L)'
;MLTPVLLPADHLVRFGLTFDRGGAHLARSMMLEELTLLLQAVTSPNAKMDNYHHAVIHENCLAKRSSKTRQLTFRHLKSLYSLDPDAAIFRAMRFFWQRDTESRGLLAFLVAYSRDNILRSSAPFVMQLSLGETVKC
;
A
#
# COMPACT_ATOMS: atom_id res chain seq x y z
N MET A 1 -20.29 8.52 -22.46
CA MET A 1 -19.30 7.47 -22.18
C MET A 1 -17.93 8.08 -22.39
N LEU A 2 -17.19 8.38 -21.31
CA LEU A 2 -15.82 8.86 -21.43
C LEU A 2 -14.97 7.67 -21.88
N THR A 3 -14.47 7.70 -23.11
CA THR A 3 -13.39 6.80 -23.54
C THR A 3 -12.24 6.97 -22.56
N PRO A 4 -11.76 5.90 -21.90
CA PRO A 4 -10.63 6.02 -21.00
C PRO A 4 -9.44 6.48 -21.84
N VAL A 5 -8.89 7.65 -21.52
CA VAL A 5 -7.58 8.07 -22.01
C VAL A 5 -6.62 6.97 -21.58
N LEU A 6 -6.14 6.18 -22.53
CA LEU A 6 -5.14 5.16 -22.29
C LEU A 6 -3.82 5.90 -22.05
N LEU A 7 -3.60 6.36 -20.80
CA LEU A 7 -2.30 6.85 -20.40
C LEU A 7 -1.30 5.69 -20.62
N PRO A 8 -0.18 5.91 -21.33
CA PRO A 8 0.86 4.91 -21.43
C PRO A 8 1.25 4.46 -20.01
N ALA A 9 1.32 3.15 -19.78
CA ALA A 9 1.60 2.57 -18.46
C ALA A 9 2.83 3.21 -17.79
N ASP A 10 3.81 3.61 -18.60
CA ASP A 10 5.04 4.29 -18.20
C ASP A 10 4.81 5.59 -17.40
N HIS A 11 3.77 6.37 -17.74
CA HIS A 11 3.45 7.58 -17.00
C HIS A 11 2.83 7.26 -15.63
N LEU A 12 2.02 6.21 -15.55
CA LEU A 12 1.36 5.78 -14.31
C LEU A 12 2.36 5.16 -13.33
N VAL A 13 3.38 4.46 -13.84
CA VAL A 13 4.49 3.93 -13.02
C VAL A 13 5.24 5.05 -12.30
N ARG A 14 5.46 6.20 -12.95
CA ARG A 14 6.09 7.37 -12.29
C ARG A 14 5.29 7.92 -11.11
N PHE A 15 3.97 7.72 -11.10
CA PHE A 15 3.12 8.10 -9.97
C PHE A 15 3.10 7.05 -8.84
N GLY A 16 3.76 5.91 -9.04
CA GLY A 16 3.86 4.80 -8.08
C GLY A 16 2.81 3.72 -8.26
N LEU A 17 2.08 3.70 -9.39
CA LEU A 17 1.18 2.59 -9.72
C LEU A 17 1.98 1.41 -10.26
N THR A 18 1.47 0.20 -10.05
CA THR A 18 2.11 -1.04 -10.52
C THR A 18 1.12 -1.93 -11.27
N PHE A 19 1.64 -2.64 -12.27
CA PHE A 19 0.89 -3.51 -13.17
C PHE A 19 1.48 -4.92 -13.24
N ASP A 20 2.24 -5.30 -12.20
CA ASP A 20 2.83 -6.63 -12.09
C ASP A 20 1.75 -7.70 -12.01
N ARG A 21 2.04 -8.90 -12.52
CA ARG A 21 1.07 -10.02 -12.52
C ARG A 21 0.80 -10.60 -11.13
N GLY A 22 1.66 -10.30 -10.15
CA GLY A 22 1.53 -10.74 -8.77
C GLY A 22 1.14 -9.63 -7.80
N GLY A 23 1.06 -9.96 -6.52
CA GLY A 23 0.70 -9.01 -5.48
C GLY A 23 1.08 -9.51 -4.09
N ALA A 24 1.22 -8.59 -3.15
CA ALA A 24 1.38 -8.94 -1.74
C ALA A 24 0.15 -9.72 -1.22
N HIS A 25 -1.02 -9.52 -1.84
CA HIS A 25 -2.28 -10.20 -1.50
C HIS A 25 -2.28 -11.72 -1.75
N LEU A 26 -1.27 -12.26 -2.44
CA LEU A 26 -1.05 -13.72 -2.50
C LEU A 26 -0.53 -14.30 -1.18
N ALA A 27 0.03 -13.47 -0.29
CA ALA A 27 0.67 -13.93 0.94
C ALA A 27 0.23 -13.16 2.20
N ARG A 28 -0.23 -11.91 2.06
CA ARG A 28 -0.52 -11.00 3.17
C ARG A 28 -1.73 -10.15 2.86
N SER A 29 -2.45 -9.70 3.89
CA SER A 29 -3.46 -8.66 3.75
C SER A 29 -2.79 -7.29 3.53
N MET A 30 -3.57 -6.21 3.64
CA MET A 30 -3.05 -4.85 3.52
C MET A 30 -2.08 -4.42 4.65
N MET A 31 -1.87 -5.19 5.73
CA MET A 31 -0.88 -4.87 6.78
C MET A 31 -1.05 -3.45 7.38
N LEU A 32 -2.31 -3.06 7.67
CA LEU A 32 -2.65 -1.72 8.14
C LEU A 32 -1.98 -1.36 9.47
N GLU A 33 -1.90 -2.32 10.39
CA GLU A 33 -1.26 -2.13 11.69
C GLU A 33 0.23 -1.84 11.53
N GLU A 34 0.95 -2.64 10.72
CA GLU A 34 2.36 -2.40 10.47
C GLU A 34 2.62 -1.09 9.73
N LEU A 35 1.77 -0.73 8.77
CA LEU A 35 1.86 0.58 8.14
C LEU A 35 1.70 1.70 9.18
N THR A 36 0.73 1.57 10.09
CA THR A 36 0.47 2.57 11.13
C THR A 36 1.67 2.73 12.06
N LEU A 37 2.23 1.64 12.56
CA LEU A 37 3.42 1.66 13.41
C LEU A 37 4.63 2.26 12.69
N LEU A 38 4.84 1.90 11.42
CA LEU A 38 5.94 2.43 10.63
C LEU A 38 5.82 3.95 10.42
N LEU A 39 4.62 4.45 10.13
CA LEU A 39 4.40 5.89 9.91
C LEU A 39 4.40 6.70 11.21
N GLN A 40 4.17 6.05 12.36
CA GLN A 40 4.37 6.65 13.69
C GLN A 40 5.86 6.75 14.03
N ALA A 41 6.65 5.72 13.70
CA ALA A 41 8.10 5.72 13.91
C ALA A 41 8.82 6.72 12.99
N VAL A 42 8.44 6.77 11.71
CA VAL A 42 9.05 7.66 10.71
C VAL A 42 8.13 8.86 10.45
N THR A 43 8.26 9.89 11.28
CA THR A 43 7.32 11.04 11.30
C THR A 43 7.48 11.97 10.10
N SER A 44 8.71 12.17 9.62
CA SER A 44 9.00 13.10 8.52
C SER A 44 8.27 12.70 7.22
N PRO A 45 7.46 13.58 6.61
CA PRO A 45 6.76 13.29 5.36
C PRO A 45 7.70 13.17 4.16
N ASN A 46 8.91 13.73 4.26
CA ASN A 46 9.94 13.70 3.22
C ASN A 46 11.01 12.62 3.45
N ALA A 47 10.80 11.74 4.45
CA ALA A 47 11.71 10.64 4.73
C ALA A 47 11.92 9.78 3.48
N LYS A 48 13.17 9.48 3.18
CA LYS A 48 13.54 8.62 2.04
C LYS A 48 13.30 7.16 2.39
N MET A 49 13.22 6.31 1.37
CA MET A 49 12.97 4.87 1.53
C MET A 49 13.92 4.21 2.54
N ASP A 50 15.18 4.64 2.57
CA ASP A 50 16.19 4.12 3.49
C ASP A 50 15.88 4.40 4.95
N ASN A 51 15.18 5.50 5.27
CA ASN A 51 14.73 5.76 6.63
C ASN A 51 13.68 4.73 7.08
N TYR A 52 12.72 4.39 6.21
CA TYR A 52 11.74 3.34 6.49
C TYR A 52 12.41 1.97 6.59
N HIS A 53 13.37 1.67 5.72
CA HIS A 53 14.15 0.43 5.80
C HIS A 53 14.90 0.36 7.14
N HIS A 54 15.55 1.45 7.55
CA HIS A 54 16.30 1.51 8.80
C HIS A 54 15.39 1.26 10.01
N ALA A 55 14.25 1.94 10.07
CA ALA A 55 13.27 1.79 11.15
C ALA A 55 12.75 0.35 11.27
N VAL A 56 12.50 -0.33 10.15
CA VAL A 56 12.00 -1.73 10.18
C VAL A 56 13.12 -2.73 10.49
N ILE A 57 14.29 -2.59 9.87
CA ILE A 57 15.34 -3.61 9.92
C ILE A 57 16.23 -3.49 11.15
N HIS A 58 16.64 -2.27 11.50
CA HIS A 58 17.60 -2.01 12.56
C HIS A 58 16.92 -1.64 13.88
N GLU A 59 15.96 -0.72 13.84
CA GLU A 59 15.24 -0.29 15.05
C GLU A 59 14.12 -1.26 15.45
N ASN A 60 13.71 -2.14 14.53
CA ASN A 60 12.61 -3.08 14.74
C ASN A 60 11.33 -2.41 15.25
N CYS A 61 10.96 -1.25 14.68
CA CYS A 61 9.77 -0.51 15.09
C CYS A 61 8.46 -1.33 14.99
N LEU A 62 8.47 -2.42 14.22
CA LEU A 62 7.34 -3.35 14.04
C LEU A 62 7.36 -4.55 15.00
N ALA A 63 8.30 -4.58 15.96
CA ALA A 63 8.46 -5.62 16.98
C ALA A 63 8.48 -7.07 16.44
N LYS A 64 9.08 -7.29 15.26
CA LYS A 64 9.13 -8.64 14.66
C LYS A 64 10.20 -9.50 15.34
N ARG A 65 9.87 -10.78 15.54
CA ARG A 65 10.68 -11.75 16.30
C ARG A 65 12.06 -12.07 15.70
N SER A 66 12.19 -11.99 14.37
CA SER A 66 13.42 -12.39 13.68
C SER A 66 13.83 -11.40 12.59
N SER A 67 15.12 -11.37 12.26
CA SER A 67 15.64 -10.58 11.13
C SER A 67 14.95 -10.92 9.81
N LYS A 68 14.70 -12.22 9.55
CA LYS A 68 13.99 -12.69 8.35
C LYS A 68 12.58 -12.12 8.27
N THR A 69 11.84 -12.12 9.39
CA THR A 69 10.50 -11.54 9.44
C THR A 69 10.51 -10.03 9.25
N ARG A 70 11.52 -9.30 9.73
CA ARG A 70 11.67 -7.86 9.47
C ARG A 70 11.85 -7.58 7.97
N GLN A 71 12.76 -8.31 7.32
CA GLN A 71 13.01 -8.18 5.88
C GLN A 71 11.77 -8.49 5.04
N LEU A 72 11.07 -9.59 5.36
CA LEU A 72 9.86 -9.96 4.63
C LEU A 72 8.73 -8.94 4.81
N THR A 73 8.53 -8.47 6.04
CA THR A 73 7.54 -7.44 6.37
C THR A 73 7.82 -6.14 5.60
N PHE A 74 9.08 -5.68 5.60
CA PHE A 74 9.48 -4.49 4.86
C PHE A 74 9.23 -4.63 3.35
N ARG A 75 9.57 -5.80 2.77
CA ARG A 75 9.33 -6.07 1.34
C ARG A 75 7.84 -5.94 0.99
N HIS A 76 6.96 -6.51 1.81
CA HIS A 76 5.52 -6.41 1.59
C HIS A 76 5.00 -4.98 1.73
N LEU A 77 5.41 -4.24 2.77
CA LEU A 77 5.03 -2.84 2.94
C LEU A 77 5.51 -1.96 1.78
N LYS A 78 6.75 -2.15 1.31
CA LYS A 78 7.28 -1.45 0.13
C LYS A 78 6.47 -1.78 -1.13
N SER A 79 6.10 -3.04 -1.32
CA SER A 79 5.28 -3.48 -2.46
C SER A 79 3.89 -2.86 -2.43
N LEU A 80 3.25 -2.81 -1.26
CA LEU A 80 1.89 -2.29 -1.07
C LEU A 80 1.85 -0.76 -1.14
N TYR A 81 2.81 -0.08 -0.50
CA TYR A 81 2.73 1.35 -0.18
C TYR A 81 3.84 2.22 -0.76
N SER A 82 4.81 1.63 -1.46
CA SER A 82 5.98 2.29 -2.07
C SER A 82 7.03 2.67 -1.06
N LEU A 83 6.61 3.35 0.02
CA LEU A 83 7.51 3.91 1.03
C LEU A 83 8.56 4.85 0.39
N ASP A 84 8.16 5.54 -0.68
CA ASP A 84 9.02 6.40 -1.48
C ASP A 84 8.35 7.78 -1.65
N PRO A 85 8.92 8.86 -1.08
CA PRO A 85 8.36 10.20 -1.21
C PRO A 85 8.38 10.73 -2.65
N ASP A 86 9.14 10.12 -3.57
CA ASP A 86 9.14 10.56 -4.96
C ASP A 86 7.90 9.99 -5.71
N ALA A 87 7.29 8.92 -5.20
CA ALA A 87 6.02 8.38 -5.69
C ALA A 87 4.81 9.21 -5.22
N ALA A 88 4.05 9.76 -6.17
CA ALA A 88 2.92 10.64 -5.87
C ALA A 88 1.83 9.97 -5.04
N ILE A 89 1.56 8.69 -5.29
CA ILE A 89 0.56 7.92 -4.53
C ILE A 89 0.92 7.82 -3.04
N PHE A 90 2.20 7.63 -2.72
CA PHE A 90 2.68 7.54 -1.34
C PHE A 90 2.68 8.92 -0.66
N ARG A 91 3.11 9.98 -1.38
CA ARG A 91 3.01 11.35 -0.85
C ARG A 91 1.58 11.73 -0.51
N ALA A 92 0.64 11.47 -1.42
CA ALA A 92 -0.77 11.76 -1.20
C ALA A 92 -1.28 11.01 0.03
N MET A 93 -0.98 9.72 0.14
CA MET A 93 -1.32 8.94 1.33
C MET A 93 -0.74 9.56 2.61
N ARG A 94 0.55 9.90 2.65
CA ARG A 94 1.19 10.52 3.82
C ARG A 94 0.58 11.86 4.19
N PHE A 95 0.18 12.66 3.20
CA PHE A 95 -0.48 13.95 3.39
C PHE A 95 -1.84 13.80 4.09
N PHE A 96 -2.70 12.88 3.60
CA PHE A 96 -4.03 12.65 4.18
C PHE A 96 -3.98 11.86 5.49
N TRP A 97 -3.01 10.95 5.65
CA TRP A 97 -2.84 10.09 6.83
C TRP A 97 -2.75 10.85 8.16
N GLN A 98 -2.17 12.06 8.13
CA GLN A 98 -2.02 12.93 9.30
C GLN A 98 -3.24 13.79 9.57
N ARG A 99 -4.13 13.97 8.59
CA ARG A 99 -5.26 14.90 8.63
C ARG A 99 -6.57 14.24 9.02
N ASP A 100 -6.73 12.98 8.63
CA ASP A 100 -7.95 12.22 8.90
C ASP A 100 -7.57 10.81 9.37
N THR A 101 -7.70 10.59 10.67
CA THR A 101 -7.38 9.31 11.31
C THR A 101 -8.43 8.24 11.02
N GLU A 102 -9.70 8.63 10.85
CA GLU A 102 -10.81 7.72 10.60
C GLU A 102 -10.73 7.15 9.17
N SER A 103 -10.26 7.96 8.22
CA SER A 103 -10.08 7.54 6.82
C SER A 103 -8.83 6.70 6.54
N ARG A 104 -7.95 6.44 7.52
CA ARG A 104 -6.69 5.71 7.30
C ARG A 104 -6.86 4.35 6.66
N GLY A 105 -7.87 3.59 7.09
CA GLY A 105 -8.16 2.27 6.52
C GLY A 105 -8.50 2.35 5.04
N LEU A 106 -9.37 3.30 4.65
CA LEU A 106 -9.75 3.53 3.27
C LEU A 106 -8.57 4.04 2.43
N LEU A 107 -7.78 4.98 2.96
CA LEU A 107 -6.58 5.49 2.29
C LEU A 107 -5.58 4.36 2.00
N ALA A 108 -5.28 3.52 3.00
CA ALA A 108 -4.40 2.36 2.83
C ALA A 108 -4.95 1.40 1.77
N PHE A 109 -6.25 1.11 1.80
CA PHE A 109 -6.90 0.26 0.81
C PHE A 109 -6.75 0.81 -0.62
N LEU A 110 -7.01 2.10 -0.84
CA LEU A 110 -6.91 2.72 -2.16
C LEU A 110 -5.48 2.65 -2.72
N VAL A 111 -4.46 2.84 -1.87
CA VAL A 111 -3.05 2.69 -2.29
C VAL A 111 -2.73 1.24 -2.62
N ALA A 112 -3.10 0.30 -1.74
CA ALA A 112 -2.90 -1.12 -1.97
C ALA A 112 -3.59 -1.59 -3.26
N TYR A 113 -4.84 -1.18 -3.50
CA TYR A 113 -5.62 -1.46 -4.71
C TYR A 113 -4.94 -0.96 -5.99
N SER A 114 -4.38 0.26 -5.93
CA SER A 114 -3.67 0.89 -7.04
C SER A 114 -2.34 0.20 -7.37
N ARG A 115 -1.83 -0.66 -6.47
CA ARG A 115 -0.53 -1.29 -6.60
C ARG A 115 -0.54 -2.82 -6.68
N ASP A 116 -1.61 -3.45 -6.25
CA ASP A 116 -1.74 -4.90 -6.23
C ASP A 116 -2.74 -5.36 -7.29
N ASN A 117 -2.25 -6.07 -8.32
CA ASN A 117 -3.09 -6.52 -9.42
C ASN A 117 -4.12 -7.57 -8.98
N ILE A 118 -3.79 -8.41 -7.99
CA ILE A 118 -4.72 -9.43 -7.46
C ILE A 118 -5.90 -8.72 -6.80
N LEU A 119 -5.62 -7.75 -5.93
CA LEU A 119 -6.68 -6.94 -5.31
C LEU A 119 -7.46 -6.12 -6.36
N ARG A 120 -6.78 -5.60 -7.39
CA ARG A 120 -7.44 -4.84 -8.45
C ARG A 120 -8.41 -5.69 -9.27
N SER A 121 -7.99 -6.92 -9.57
CA SER A 121 -8.77 -7.87 -10.38
C SER A 121 -10.07 -8.32 -9.71
N SER A 122 -10.15 -8.26 -8.38
CA SER A 122 -11.37 -8.64 -7.66
C SER A 122 -12.43 -7.54 -7.63
N ALA A 123 -12.07 -6.28 -7.87
CA ALA A 123 -13.02 -5.16 -7.75
C ALA A 123 -14.24 -5.25 -8.67
N PRO A 124 -14.14 -5.60 -9.97
CA PRO A 124 -15.33 -5.72 -10.81
C PRO A 124 -16.34 -6.73 -10.26
N PHE A 125 -15.86 -7.83 -9.69
CA PHE A 125 -16.71 -8.83 -9.04
C PHE A 125 -17.36 -8.27 -7.77
N VAL A 126 -16.58 -7.68 -6.87
CA VAL A 126 -17.09 -7.12 -5.60
C VAL A 126 -18.11 -6.00 -5.84
N MET A 127 -17.87 -5.14 -6.83
CA MET A 127 -18.74 -3.99 -7.15
C MET A 127 -20.08 -4.38 -7.77
N GLN A 128 -20.24 -5.62 -8.24
CA GLN A 128 -21.51 -6.15 -8.74
C GLN A 128 -22.40 -6.70 -7.64
N LEU A 129 -21.86 -6.94 -6.44
CA LEU A 129 -22.59 -7.50 -5.32
C LEU A 129 -23.41 -6.42 -4.60
N SER A 130 -24.61 -6.80 -4.19
CA SER A 130 -25.43 -5.97 -3.32
C SER A 130 -24.90 -6.01 -1.89
N LEU A 131 -25.13 -4.93 -1.12
CA LEU A 131 -24.76 -4.91 0.29
C LEU A 131 -25.47 -6.04 1.05
N GLY A 132 -24.70 -6.89 1.75
CA GLY A 132 -25.21 -8.05 2.47
C GLY A 132 -25.33 -9.33 1.63
N GLU A 133 -25.03 -9.28 0.34
CA GLU A 133 -25.02 -10.46 -0.53
C GLU A 133 -23.90 -11.43 -0.14
N THR A 134 -24.24 -12.71 -0.01
CA THR A 134 -23.28 -13.75 0.38
C THR A 134 -22.63 -14.39 -0.83
N VAL A 135 -21.30 -14.30 -0.91
CA VAL A 135 -20.51 -15.02 -1.91
C VAL A 135 -20.16 -16.40 -1.36
N LYS A 136 -20.47 -17.44 -2.12
CA LYS A 136 -19.95 -18.79 -1.87
C LYS A 136 -18.64 -18.96 -2.63
N CYS A 137 -17.57 -19.24 -1.89
CA CYS A 137 -16.24 -19.51 -2.42
C CYS A 137 -16.00 -21.02 -2.49
#